data_AF-A0A2V5UVG9-F1
#
_entry.id   AF-A0A2V5UVG9-F1
#
_cell.length_a   1.000
_cell.length_b   1.000
_cell.length_c   1.000
_cell.angle_alpha   90.00
_cell.angle_beta   90.00
_cell.angle_gamma   90.00
#
_symmetry.space_group_name_H-M   'P 1'
#
loop_
_entity.id
_entity.type
_entity.pdbx_description
1 polymer ?
#
loop_
_entity_poly.entity_id
_entity_poly.type
_entity_poly.pdbx_seq_one_letter_code
_entity_poly.pdbx_strand_id
1 'polypeptide(L)'
;MCLHFVIPSGARRSRGISQFMSDDRKTPEMRATMTDIERLRHSASHVLATAILKIWPEAQFAAGPPVENGFYYDVDLPHRISPDDFEKIETEMQKEIKANHPFERMEVSRDEALELGRKGRLAALSDRSEPSKFKLDIIENIPPDEKISLYRNGDFIDLCAGPHVMRTGNIGAFKLTNVASAYYKGDEKNPQLQRVYGTAFKTKKELDDYFCSMTTSAQVCRCFCRAARLSLKNWRSSQKKPSSPPAISASAHRTLREKFSTRRAAISPIISNQCSRLWHYTMTLFIPIGRLVLSRKMQKAT
;
A
#
# COMPACT_ATOMS: atom_id res chain seq x y z
N MET A 1 -7.95 38.80 -62.73
CA MET A 1 -6.59 38.40 -62.29
C MET A 1 -6.71 37.64 -60.97
N CYS A 2 -6.79 36.31 -61.04
CA CYS A 2 -6.72 35.41 -59.89
C CYS A 2 -5.30 34.84 -59.84
N LEU A 3 -4.53 35.16 -58.80
CA LEU A 3 -3.24 34.55 -58.56
C LEU A 3 -3.43 33.24 -57.80
N HIS A 4 -3.26 32.13 -58.52
CA HIS A 4 -2.98 30.82 -57.95
C HIS A 4 -1.57 30.82 -57.36
N PHE A 5 -1.45 30.56 -56.05
CA PHE A 5 -0.17 30.20 -55.45
C PHE A 5 -0.10 28.68 -55.33
N VAL A 6 0.72 28.07 -56.18
CA VAL A 6 1.02 26.64 -56.20
C VAL A 6 2.00 26.33 -55.06
N ILE A 7 1.62 25.46 -54.13
CA ILE A 7 2.53 24.93 -53.08
C ILE A 7 3.19 23.65 -53.61
N PRO A 8 4.52 23.49 -53.52
CA PRO A 8 5.21 22.31 -54.03
C PRO A 8 5.03 21.09 -53.11
N SER A 9 4.86 19.93 -53.75
CA SER A 9 4.76 18.60 -53.15
C SER A 9 6.04 18.22 -52.40
N GLY A 10 6.02 18.37 -51.07
CA GLY A 10 7.08 17.87 -50.18
C GLY A 10 6.91 16.39 -49.88
N ALA A 11 7.88 15.58 -50.29
CA ALA A 11 7.99 14.16 -50.00
C ALA A 11 7.93 13.89 -48.48
N ARG A 12 6.80 13.37 -48.01
CA ARG A 12 6.62 12.92 -46.63
C ARG A 12 7.28 11.54 -46.50
N ARG A 13 8.56 11.51 -46.13
CA ARG A 13 9.26 10.28 -45.70
C ARG A 13 8.42 9.64 -44.58
N SER A 14 7.83 8.49 -44.87
CA SER A 14 7.25 7.57 -43.91
C SER A 14 8.35 7.11 -42.95
N ARG A 15 8.50 7.78 -41.81
CA ARG A 15 9.24 7.21 -40.69
C ARG A 15 8.37 6.11 -40.12
N GLY A 16 8.92 4.90 -40.17
CA GLY A 16 8.25 3.65 -39.85
C GLY A 16 7.60 3.68 -38.47
N ILE A 17 6.38 3.18 -38.45
CA ILE A 17 5.66 2.71 -37.29
C ILE A 17 6.40 1.44 -36.82
N SER A 18 7.48 1.61 -36.05
CA SER A 18 8.22 0.48 -35.45
C SER A 18 8.83 0.83 -34.08
N GLN A 19 8.31 1.87 -33.42
CA GLN A 19 8.86 2.37 -32.15
C GLN A 19 7.80 2.37 -31.04
N PHE A 20 6.97 1.32 -30.97
CA PHE A 20 5.88 1.25 -29.99
C PHE A 20 5.79 -0.08 -29.22
N MET A 21 6.87 -0.88 -29.14
CA MET A 21 6.81 -2.21 -28.48
C MET A 21 8.01 -2.60 -27.61
N SER A 22 8.65 -1.68 -26.86
CA SER A 22 9.79 -2.07 -25.99
C SER A 22 10.07 -1.23 -24.72
N ASP A 23 9.17 -0.34 -24.28
CA ASP A 23 9.52 0.76 -23.35
C ASP A 23 9.11 0.61 -21.86
N ASP A 24 8.85 -0.60 -21.35
CA ASP A 24 8.52 -0.80 -19.92
C ASP A 24 9.68 -1.35 -19.06
N ARG A 25 10.80 -1.75 -19.68
CA ARG A 25 11.98 -2.24 -18.94
C ARG A 25 12.90 -1.07 -18.57
N LYS A 26 12.93 -0.69 -17.29
CA LYS A 26 13.94 0.25 -16.76
C LYS A 26 15.36 -0.25 -17.06
N THR A 27 16.27 0.60 -17.53
CA THR A 27 17.69 0.22 -17.69
C THR A 27 18.36 -0.01 -16.33
N PRO A 28 19.49 -0.76 -16.25
CA PRO A 28 20.25 -0.92 -15.02
C PRO A 28 20.57 0.41 -14.31
N GLU A 29 20.92 1.45 -15.07
CA GLU A 29 21.24 2.78 -14.55
C GLU A 29 20.01 3.45 -13.91
N MET A 30 18.86 3.38 -14.59
CA MET A 30 17.59 3.90 -14.04
C MET A 30 17.19 3.17 -12.75
N ARG A 31 17.46 1.87 -12.65
CA ARG A 31 17.20 1.08 -11.44
C ARG A 31 18.15 1.47 -10.31
N ALA A 32 19.43 1.73 -10.61
CA ALA A 32 20.39 2.19 -9.61
C ALA A 32 19.97 3.51 -8.94
N THR A 33 19.23 4.36 -9.66
CA THR A 33 18.69 5.64 -9.14
C THR A 33 17.40 5.53 -8.32
N MET A 34 16.99 4.32 -7.91
CA MET A 34 15.82 4.14 -7.04
C MET A 34 15.92 4.93 -5.74
N THR A 35 14.83 5.63 -5.41
CA THR A 35 14.70 6.36 -4.15
C THR A 35 14.72 5.40 -2.96
N ASP A 36 15.03 5.93 -1.78
CA ASP A 36 15.03 5.16 -0.52
C ASP A 36 13.72 4.39 -0.26
N ILE A 37 12.59 5.02 -0.58
CA ILE A 37 11.27 4.43 -0.35
C ILE A 37 10.95 3.33 -1.37
N GLU A 38 11.32 3.52 -2.63
CA GLU A 38 11.18 2.49 -3.67
C GLU A 38 12.06 1.28 -3.35
N ARG A 39 13.30 1.51 -2.90
CA ARG A 39 14.22 0.45 -2.45
C ARG A 39 13.64 -0.33 -1.26
N LEU A 40 13.03 0.37 -0.30
CA LEU A 40 12.37 -0.26 0.85
C LEU A 40 11.18 -1.11 0.40
N ARG A 41 10.33 -0.58 -0.48
CA ARG A 41 9.14 -1.29 -1.00
C ARG A 41 9.52 -2.49 -1.88
N HIS A 42 10.57 -2.35 -2.67
CA HIS A 42 11.14 -3.45 -3.45
C HIS A 42 11.70 -4.56 -2.55
N SER A 43 12.33 -4.20 -1.44
CA SER A 43 12.79 -5.18 -0.47
C SER A 43 11.63 -5.84 0.29
N ALA A 44 10.55 -5.08 0.54
CA ALA A 44 9.34 -5.61 1.14
C ALA A 44 8.60 -6.60 0.22
N SER A 45 8.68 -6.46 -1.12
CA SER A 45 8.13 -7.45 -2.04
C SER A 45 8.88 -8.78 -1.96
N HIS A 46 10.21 -8.78 -1.79
CA HIS A 46 10.99 -10.01 -1.58
C HIS A 46 10.62 -10.70 -0.26
N VAL A 47 10.41 -9.94 0.81
CA VAL A 47 9.95 -10.48 2.10
C VAL A 47 8.54 -11.07 1.96
N LEU A 48 7.65 -10.43 1.20
CA LEU A 48 6.32 -10.98 0.89
C LEU A 48 6.45 -12.33 0.16
N ALA A 49 7.29 -12.43 -0.87
CA ALA A 49 7.50 -13.68 -1.59
C ALA A 49 8.04 -14.79 -0.66
N THR A 50 9.01 -14.45 0.19
CA THR A 50 9.58 -15.35 1.21
C THR A 50 8.50 -15.85 2.17
N ALA A 51 7.62 -14.96 2.65
CA ALA A 51 6.52 -15.31 3.54
C ALA A 51 5.49 -16.22 2.88
N ILE A 52 5.11 -15.92 1.63
CA ILE A 52 4.19 -16.76 0.84
C ILE A 52 4.78 -18.15 0.66
N LEU A 53 6.08 -18.27 0.34
CA LEU A 53 6.74 -19.58 0.17
C LEU A 53 6.81 -20.41 1.45
N LYS A 54 6.89 -19.77 2.63
CA LYS A 54 6.85 -20.49 3.91
C LYS A 54 5.47 -21.09 4.19
N ILE A 55 4.41 -20.49 3.66
CA ILE A 55 3.03 -20.95 3.82
C ILE A 55 2.66 -21.93 2.70
N TRP A 56 3.02 -21.60 1.46
CA TRP A 56 2.73 -22.33 0.23
C TRP A 56 4.02 -22.48 -0.61
N PRO A 57 4.81 -23.55 -0.38
CA PRO A 57 6.08 -23.79 -1.09
C PRO A 57 5.94 -23.96 -2.61
N GLU A 58 4.76 -24.33 -3.09
CA GLU A 58 4.42 -24.54 -4.50
C GLU A 58 4.25 -23.23 -5.28
N ALA A 59 4.16 -22.08 -4.61
CA ALA A 59 3.95 -20.78 -5.23
C ALA A 59 5.02 -20.45 -6.28
N GLN A 60 4.59 -19.99 -7.47
CA GLN A 60 5.48 -19.56 -8.55
C GLN A 60 5.38 -18.05 -8.74
N PHE A 61 6.52 -17.36 -8.77
CA PHE A 61 6.56 -15.89 -8.78
C PHE A 61 6.97 -15.36 -10.14
N ALA A 62 6.24 -14.34 -10.62
CA ALA A 62 6.54 -13.65 -11.87
C ALA A 62 7.33 -12.36 -11.60
N ALA A 63 6.62 -11.24 -11.36
CA ALA A 63 7.21 -9.92 -11.19
C ALA A 63 6.70 -9.26 -9.90
N GLY A 64 7.60 -8.56 -9.20
CA GLY A 64 7.28 -7.85 -7.96
C GLY A 64 7.90 -6.46 -7.81
N PRO A 65 7.60 -5.51 -8.74
CA PRO A 65 8.20 -4.20 -8.71
C PRO A 65 7.60 -3.29 -7.61
N PRO A 66 8.38 -2.30 -7.13
CA PRO A 66 7.83 -1.20 -6.36
C PRO A 66 6.95 -0.31 -7.24
N VAL A 67 5.88 0.21 -6.65
CA VAL A 67 4.97 1.20 -7.27
C VAL A 67 4.92 2.47 -6.42
N GLU A 68 4.37 3.55 -6.97
CA GLU A 68 4.32 4.89 -6.32
C GLU A 68 3.80 4.86 -4.88
N ASN A 69 2.84 3.97 -4.60
CA ASN A 69 2.13 3.89 -3.33
C ASN A 69 2.44 2.62 -2.52
N GLY A 70 3.35 1.78 -3.00
CA GLY A 70 3.61 0.48 -2.37
C GLY A 70 4.43 -0.45 -3.25
N PHE A 71 4.05 -1.72 -3.28
CA PHE A 71 4.60 -2.76 -4.12
C PHE A 71 3.51 -3.78 -4.42
N TYR A 72 3.76 -4.62 -5.41
CA TYR A 72 2.98 -5.83 -5.60
C TYR A 72 3.89 -7.01 -5.88
N TYR A 73 3.34 -8.21 -5.82
CA TYR A 73 3.98 -9.40 -6.37
C TYR A 73 2.93 -10.27 -7.06
N ASP A 74 3.19 -10.62 -8.31
CA ASP A 74 2.40 -11.56 -9.10
C ASP A 74 2.80 -13.00 -8.76
N VAL A 75 1.85 -13.77 -8.26
CA VAL A 75 2.01 -15.18 -7.86
C VAL A 75 1.01 -16.07 -8.59
N ASP A 76 1.52 -17.18 -9.12
CA ASP A 76 0.73 -18.33 -9.56
C ASP A 76 0.68 -19.33 -8.42
N LEU A 77 -0.54 -19.61 -7.95
CA LEU A 77 -0.82 -20.48 -6.82
C LEU A 77 -2.21 -21.09 -7.01
N PRO A 78 -2.39 -22.41 -6.79
CA PRO A 78 -3.71 -23.03 -6.85
C PRO A 78 -4.68 -22.49 -5.78
N HIS A 79 -4.17 -22.19 -4.58
CA HIS A 79 -4.92 -21.54 -3.51
C HIS A 79 -5.22 -20.08 -3.87
N ARG A 80 -6.49 -19.67 -3.74
CA ARG A 80 -6.90 -18.28 -3.95
C ARG A 80 -6.64 -17.46 -2.69
N ILE A 81 -5.66 -16.57 -2.76
CA ILE A 81 -5.32 -15.66 -1.66
C ILE A 81 -6.51 -14.73 -1.41
N SER A 82 -6.96 -14.71 -0.15
CA SER A 82 -8.05 -13.87 0.31
C SER A 82 -7.58 -12.91 1.41
N PRO A 83 -8.37 -11.87 1.75
CA PRO A 83 -8.04 -11.00 2.88
C PRO A 83 -7.88 -11.75 4.22
N ASP A 84 -8.51 -12.92 4.39
CA ASP A 84 -8.38 -13.74 5.59
C ASP A 84 -6.98 -14.38 5.72
N ASP A 85 -6.25 -14.51 4.61
CA ASP A 85 -4.88 -15.01 4.62
C ASP A 85 -3.85 -13.91 4.92
N PHE A 86 -4.22 -12.63 4.84
CA PHE A 86 -3.28 -11.52 5.03
C PHE A 86 -2.69 -11.52 6.43
N GLU A 87 -3.45 -11.85 7.47
CA GLU A 87 -2.92 -11.93 8.84
C GLU A 87 -1.83 -12.99 8.97
N LYS A 88 -1.99 -14.14 8.29
CA LYS A 88 -1.00 -15.22 8.27
C LYS A 88 0.25 -14.77 7.53
N ILE A 89 0.09 -14.19 6.34
CA ILE A 89 1.20 -13.71 5.51
C ILE A 89 1.96 -12.60 6.24
N GLU A 90 1.26 -11.60 6.79
CA GLU A 90 1.89 -10.51 7.55
C GLU A 90 2.64 -11.02 8.77
N THR A 91 2.12 -12.04 9.46
CA THR A 91 2.80 -12.68 10.59
C THR A 91 4.12 -13.33 10.16
N GLU A 92 4.13 -14.06 9.04
CA GLU A 92 5.36 -14.64 8.50
C GLU A 92 6.34 -13.57 7.98
N MET A 93 5.86 -12.51 7.35
CA MET A 93 6.68 -11.36 6.96
C MET A 93 7.34 -10.70 8.19
N GLN A 94 6.60 -10.55 9.30
CA GLN A 94 7.15 -10.01 10.55
C GLN A 94 8.25 -10.92 11.13
N LYS A 95 8.10 -12.24 11.04
CA LYS A 95 9.14 -13.19 11.46
C LYS A 95 10.40 -13.03 10.62
N GLU A 96 10.26 -12.89 9.30
CA GLU A 96 11.38 -12.72 8.37
C GLU A 96 12.13 -11.40 8.57
N ILE A 97 11.41 -10.32 8.86
CA ILE A 97 12.01 -9.02 9.19
C ILE A 97 12.75 -9.07 10.52
N LYS A 98 12.20 -9.77 11.52
CA LYS A 98 12.86 -10.00 12.82
C LYS A 98 14.12 -10.86 12.70
N ALA A 99 14.14 -11.81 11.78
CA ALA A 99 15.32 -12.63 11.51
C ALA A 99 16.48 -11.80 10.91
N ASN A 100 16.17 -10.65 10.32
CA ASN A 100 17.14 -9.63 9.92
C ASN A 100 18.24 -10.15 8.97
N HIS A 101 17.86 -10.94 7.98
CA HIS A 101 18.78 -11.49 6.99
C HIS A 101 19.40 -10.38 6.12
N PRO A 102 20.69 -10.50 5.74
CA PRO A 102 21.30 -9.60 4.77
C PRO A 102 20.71 -9.82 3.38
N PHE A 103 20.64 -8.75 2.58
CA PHE A 103 20.40 -8.85 1.15
C PHE A 103 21.74 -8.93 0.43
N GLU A 104 22.05 -10.11 -0.12
CA GLU A 104 23.30 -10.38 -0.82
C GLU A 104 23.06 -10.36 -2.32
N ARG A 105 23.75 -9.47 -3.03
CA ARG A 105 23.73 -9.42 -4.49
C ARG A 105 24.78 -10.36 -5.05
N MET A 106 24.37 -11.26 -5.94
CA MET A 106 25.24 -12.17 -6.66
C MET A 106 25.14 -11.87 -8.16
N GLU A 107 26.26 -11.77 -8.86
CA GLU A 107 26.27 -11.75 -10.33
C GLU A 107 26.51 -13.16 -10.83
N VAL A 108 25.68 -13.63 -11.75
CA VAL A 108 25.77 -14.98 -12.30
C VAL A 108 25.78 -14.93 -13.82
N SER A 109 26.33 -15.97 -14.45
CA SER A 109 26.23 -16.11 -15.91
C SER A 109 24.78 -16.42 -16.32
N ARG A 110 24.45 -16.17 -17.59
CA ARG A 110 23.12 -16.53 -18.12
C ARG A 110 22.88 -18.03 -18.04
N ASP A 111 23.88 -18.85 -18.34
CA ASP A 111 23.77 -20.31 -18.29
C ASP A 111 23.51 -20.80 -16.87
N GLU A 112 24.21 -20.23 -15.88
CA GLU A 112 23.99 -20.52 -14.46
C GLU A 112 22.59 -20.09 -14.00
N ALA A 113 22.13 -18.91 -14.41
CA ALA A 113 20.78 -18.44 -14.10
C ALA A 113 19.69 -19.36 -14.69
N LEU A 114 19.89 -19.83 -15.94
CA LEU A 114 19.00 -20.79 -16.58
C LEU A 114 19.03 -22.14 -15.87
N GLU A 115 20.20 -22.61 -15.43
CA GLU A 115 20.32 -23.85 -14.66
C GLU A 115 19.57 -23.76 -13.32
N LEU A 116 19.76 -22.67 -12.57
CA LEU A 116 19.04 -22.41 -11.32
C LEU A 116 17.52 -22.32 -11.54
N GLY A 117 17.09 -21.69 -12.64
CA GLY A 117 15.69 -21.64 -13.02
C GLY A 117 15.11 -23.02 -13.35
N ARG A 118 15.87 -23.87 -14.05
CA ARG A 118 15.46 -25.25 -14.39
C ARG A 118 15.38 -26.16 -13.15
N LYS A 119 16.27 -25.96 -12.17
CA LYS A 119 16.24 -26.62 -10.85
C LYS A 119 15.12 -26.10 -9.92
N GLY A 120 14.36 -25.10 -10.36
CA GLY A 120 13.29 -24.50 -9.57
C GLY A 120 13.79 -23.68 -8.38
N ARG A 121 15.08 -23.33 -8.34
CA ARG A 121 15.74 -22.64 -7.23
C ARG A 121 15.46 -21.13 -7.20
N LEU A 122 15.19 -20.54 -8.38
CA LEU A 122 14.86 -19.12 -8.51
C LEU A 122 13.46 -18.83 -7.99
N ALA A 123 13.32 -17.76 -7.22
CA ALA A 123 12.13 -17.40 -6.47
C ALA A 123 11.57 -18.56 -5.63
N ALA A 124 12.47 -19.29 -4.96
CA ALA A 124 12.13 -20.39 -4.07
C ALA A 124 13.05 -20.39 -2.83
N LEU A 125 12.67 -21.13 -1.79
CA LEU A 125 13.48 -21.32 -0.58
C LEU A 125 14.49 -22.48 -0.74
N SER A 126 14.17 -23.46 -1.58
CA SER A 126 14.98 -24.64 -1.88
C SER A 126 14.83 -25.02 -3.35
N ASP A 127 15.60 -26.01 -3.80
CA ASP A 127 15.36 -26.65 -5.09
C ASP A 127 13.97 -27.29 -5.12
N ARG A 128 13.35 -27.31 -6.31
CA ARG A 128 12.00 -27.84 -6.52
C ARG A 128 11.99 -28.77 -7.73
N SER A 129 11.04 -29.69 -7.75
CA SER A 129 10.81 -30.57 -8.90
C SER A 129 10.44 -29.78 -10.16
N GLU A 130 9.64 -28.72 -9.98
CA GLU A 130 9.17 -27.87 -11.05
C GLU A 130 10.11 -26.71 -11.32
N PRO A 131 10.41 -26.42 -12.59
CA PRO A 131 11.21 -25.27 -12.97
C PRO A 131 10.48 -23.95 -12.66
N SER A 132 11.25 -22.89 -12.40
CA SER A 132 10.74 -21.54 -12.14
C SER A 132 10.29 -20.86 -13.43
N LYS A 133 9.13 -21.28 -13.94
CA LYS A 133 8.59 -20.96 -15.29
C LYS A 133 8.71 -19.48 -15.65
N PHE A 134 8.20 -18.59 -14.80
CA PHE A 134 8.19 -17.15 -15.09
C PHE A 134 9.57 -16.51 -15.03
N LYS A 135 10.47 -17.01 -14.17
CA LYS A 135 11.84 -16.49 -14.08
C LYS A 135 12.70 -16.93 -15.25
N LEU A 136 12.50 -18.16 -15.75
CA LEU A 136 13.14 -18.64 -16.97
C LEU A 136 12.75 -17.77 -18.18
N ASP A 137 11.46 -17.51 -18.38
CA ASP A 137 11.00 -16.61 -19.45
C ASP A 137 11.62 -15.20 -19.32
N ILE A 138 11.74 -14.67 -18.09
CA ILE A 138 12.40 -13.37 -17.89
C ILE A 138 13.87 -13.44 -18.31
N ILE A 139 14.63 -14.48 -17.95
CA ILE A 139 16.05 -14.64 -18.28
C ILE A 139 16.28 -14.70 -19.79
N GLU A 140 15.42 -15.43 -20.50
CA GLU A 140 15.47 -15.57 -21.96
C GLU A 140 15.23 -14.24 -22.68
N ASN A 141 14.43 -13.35 -22.07
CA ASN A 141 14.11 -12.03 -22.60
C ASN A 141 15.07 -10.91 -22.13
N ILE A 142 16.09 -11.21 -21.32
CA ILE A 142 17.15 -10.25 -20.98
C ILE A 142 18.08 -10.11 -22.20
N PRO A 143 18.52 -8.91 -22.60
CA PRO A 143 19.52 -8.72 -23.66
C PRO A 143 20.84 -9.45 -23.38
N PRO A 144 21.56 -9.97 -24.39
CA PRO A 144 22.74 -10.80 -24.20
C PRO A 144 23.90 -10.07 -23.49
N ASP A 145 23.98 -8.76 -23.64
CA ASP A 145 24.98 -7.85 -23.10
C ASP A 145 24.71 -7.38 -21.66
N GLU A 146 23.49 -7.58 -21.13
CA GLU A 146 23.15 -7.19 -19.76
C GLU A 146 23.54 -8.30 -18.76
N LYS A 147 24.24 -7.89 -17.69
CA LYS A 147 24.58 -8.79 -16.58
C LYS A 147 23.33 -9.22 -15.82
N ILE A 148 23.26 -10.51 -15.52
CA ILE A 148 22.21 -11.06 -14.66
C ILE A 148 22.66 -11.02 -13.21
N SER A 149 21.80 -10.47 -12.35
CA SER A 149 22.00 -10.49 -10.91
C SER A 149 20.89 -11.22 -10.19
N LEU A 150 21.27 -11.89 -9.12
CA LEU A 150 20.38 -12.53 -8.16
C LEU A 150 20.51 -11.82 -6.83
N TYR A 151 19.42 -11.81 -6.06
CA TYR A 151 19.42 -11.37 -4.67
C TYR A 151 19.04 -12.52 -3.77
N ARG A 152 19.87 -12.75 -2.76
CA ARG A 152 19.61 -13.71 -1.70
C ARG A 152 19.23 -12.98 -0.41
N ASN A 153 18.15 -13.44 0.23
CA ASN A 153 17.82 -13.08 1.61
C ASN A 153 17.47 -14.34 2.40
N GLY A 154 18.37 -14.75 3.29
CA GLY A 154 18.26 -16.03 3.97
C GLY A 154 18.35 -17.19 2.97
N ASP A 155 17.32 -18.01 2.90
CA ASP A 155 17.23 -19.14 1.98
C ASP A 155 16.55 -18.79 0.64
N PHE A 156 15.89 -17.63 0.56
CA PHE A 156 15.24 -17.17 -0.66
C PHE A 156 16.27 -16.58 -1.63
N ILE A 157 16.22 -17.01 -2.90
CA ILE A 157 17.04 -16.47 -3.99
C ILE A 157 16.09 -16.03 -5.11
N ASP A 158 16.17 -14.76 -5.51
CA ASP A 158 15.33 -14.21 -6.57
C ASP A 158 16.14 -13.56 -7.69
N LEU A 159 15.60 -13.63 -8.89
CA LEU A 159 16.12 -12.93 -10.07
C LEU A 159 15.69 -11.46 -9.98
N CYS A 160 16.65 -10.59 -9.68
CA CYS A 160 16.37 -9.18 -9.46
C CYS A 160 17.59 -8.31 -9.76
N ALA A 161 17.36 -7.16 -10.39
CA ALA A 161 18.40 -6.17 -10.69
C ALA A 161 18.74 -5.27 -9.48
N GLY A 162 17.86 -5.20 -8.47
CA GLY A 162 18.01 -4.30 -7.33
C GLY A 162 17.84 -2.82 -7.70
N PRO A 163 18.25 -1.89 -6.80
CA PRO A 163 18.84 -2.13 -5.48
C PRO A 163 17.82 -2.56 -4.41
N HIS A 164 18.35 -3.14 -3.32
CA HIS A 164 17.64 -3.51 -2.09
C HIS A 164 18.21 -2.78 -0.87
N VAL A 165 17.46 -2.78 0.23
CA VAL A 165 17.99 -2.36 1.54
C VAL A 165 19.06 -3.35 2.02
N MET A 166 19.87 -2.96 3.01
CA MET A 166 20.98 -3.81 3.47
C MET A 166 20.52 -5.12 4.12
N ARG A 167 19.43 -5.08 4.91
CA ARG A 167 18.90 -6.24 5.63
C ARG A 167 17.38 -6.21 5.68
N THR A 168 16.74 -7.37 5.84
CA THR A 168 15.28 -7.46 5.97
C THR A 168 14.77 -6.64 7.17
N GLY A 169 15.55 -6.53 8.25
CA GLY A 169 15.21 -5.73 9.43
C GLY A 169 15.16 -4.21 9.21
N ASN A 170 15.70 -3.70 8.09
CA ASN A 170 15.58 -2.29 7.72
C ASN A 170 14.19 -1.94 7.17
N ILE A 171 13.37 -2.94 6.85
CA ILE A 171 11.97 -2.74 6.50
C ILE A 171 11.23 -2.46 7.81
N GLY A 172 10.79 -1.21 7.97
CA GLY A 172 10.17 -0.77 9.23
C GLY A 172 8.75 -1.28 9.40
N ALA A 173 7.78 -0.55 8.86
CA ALA A 173 6.38 -0.89 8.97
C ALA A 173 5.79 -1.19 7.59
N PHE A 174 5.02 -2.26 7.48
CA PHE A 174 4.37 -2.67 6.24
C PHE A 174 2.95 -3.12 6.51
N LYS A 175 2.14 -3.17 5.44
CA LYS A 175 0.77 -3.67 5.46
C LYS A 175 0.34 -4.14 4.08
N LEU A 176 -0.34 -5.28 4.01
CA LEU A 176 -1.00 -5.76 2.80
C LEU A 176 -2.33 -5.02 2.61
N THR A 177 -2.65 -4.67 1.38
CA THR A 177 -3.81 -3.81 1.06
C THR A 177 -4.92 -4.59 0.41
N ASN A 178 -4.64 -5.25 -0.71
CA ASN A 178 -5.62 -5.93 -1.54
C ASN A 178 -4.96 -6.99 -2.40
N VAL A 179 -5.79 -7.91 -2.88
CA VAL A 179 -5.45 -8.89 -3.91
C VAL A 179 -6.23 -8.55 -5.16
N ALA A 180 -5.57 -8.62 -6.31
CA ALA A 180 -6.21 -8.47 -7.61
C ALA A 180 -5.84 -9.63 -8.52
N SER A 181 -6.58 -9.79 -9.61
CA SER A 181 -6.17 -10.65 -10.70
C SER A 181 -5.32 -9.85 -11.69
N ALA A 182 -4.26 -10.46 -12.20
CA ALA A 182 -3.47 -9.93 -13.30
C ALA A 182 -3.21 -11.04 -14.33
N TYR A 183 -3.01 -10.69 -15.59
CA TYR A 183 -2.51 -11.64 -16.57
C TYR A 183 -1.00 -11.46 -16.71
N TYR A 184 -0.28 -12.56 -16.91
CA TYR A 184 1.17 -12.48 -17.09
C TYR A 184 1.52 -11.62 -18.31
N LYS A 185 2.46 -10.69 -18.14
CA LYS A 185 2.82 -9.64 -19.12
C LYS A 185 1.64 -8.74 -19.58
N GLY A 186 0.51 -8.77 -18.87
CA GLY A 186 -0.68 -7.99 -19.22
C GLY A 186 -1.45 -8.50 -20.45
N ASP A 187 -1.17 -9.71 -20.93
CA ASP A 187 -1.88 -10.31 -22.08
C ASP A 187 -2.89 -11.35 -21.58
N GLU A 188 -4.16 -11.17 -21.89
CA GLU A 188 -5.29 -12.05 -21.50
C GLU A 188 -5.13 -13.50 -21.99
N LYS A 189 -4.28 -13.74 -23.00
CA LYS A 189 -3.97 -15.10 -23.48
C LYS A 189 -3.01 -15.86 -22.56
N ASN A 190 -2.32 -15.16 -21.67
CA ASN A 190 -1.36 -15.76 -20.74
C ASN A 190 -2.06 -16.22 -19.45
N PRO A 191 -1.39 -17.06 -18.63
CA PRO A 191 -1.93 -17.51 -17.35
C PRO A 191 -2.39 -16.34 -16.45
N GLN A 192 -3.52 -16.56 -15.78
CA GLN A 192 -4.05 -15.66 -14.78
C GLN A 192 -3.25 -15.82 -13.47
N LEU A 193 -2.69 -14.72 -13.00
CA LEU A 193 -1.90 -14.62 -11.78
C LEU A 193 -2.68 -13.86 -10.70
N GLN A 194 -2.33 -14.12 -9.46
CA GLN A 194 -2.82 -13.38 -8.30
C GLN A 194 -1.81 -12.30 -7.94
N ARG A 195 -2.23 -11.04 -8.01
CA ARG A 195 -1.40 -9.88 -7.66
C ARG A 195 -1.69 -9.47 -6.23
N VAL A 196 -0.71 -9.69 -5.34
CA VAL A 196 -0.82 -9.27 -3.94
C VAL A 196 -0.18 -7.90 -3.78
N TYR A 197 -0.94 -6.92 -3.33
CA TYR A 197 -0.46 -5.56 -3.07
C TYR A 197 -0.13 -5.34 -1.61
N GLY A 198 0.91 -4.55 -1.37
CA GLY A 198 1.27 -4.07 -0.05
C GLY A 198 1.93 -2.70 -0.09
N THR A 199 2.08 -2.09 1.07
CA THR A 199 2.82 -0.84 1.22
C THR A 199 3.77 -0.97 2.40
N ALA A 200 4.89 -0.24 2.34
CA ALA A 200 5.92 -0.27 3.36
C ALA A 200 6.58 1.10 3.52
N PHE A 201 6.96 1.41 4.75
CA PHE A 201 7.55 2.67 5.21
C PHE A 201 8.66 2.40 6.24
N LYS A 202 9.51 3.40 6.48
CA LYS A 202 10.61 3.28 7.46
C LYS A 202 10.08 3.26 8.89
N THR A 203 8.95 3.93 9.15
CA THR A 203 8.37 4.00 10.50
C THR A 203 6.88 3.68 10.52
N LYS A 204 6.39 3.18 11.66
CA LYS A 204 4.95 2.95 11.89
C LYS A 204 4.13 4.24 11.79
N LYS A 205 4.71 5.37 12.20
CA LYS A 205 4.05 6.68 12.10
C LYS A 205 3.75 7.04 10.65
N GLU A 206 4.71 6.86 9.74
CA GLU A 206 4.52 7.11 8.31
C GLU A 206 3.43 6.22 7.72
N LEU A 207 3.40 4.94 8.09
CA LEU A 207 2.34 4.01 7.68
C LEU A 207 0.95 4.48 8.17
N ASP A 208 0.84 4.84 9.46
CA ASP A 208 -0.40 5.31 10.06
C ASP A 208 -0.88 6.64 9.45
N ASP A 209 0.06 7.53 9.10
CA ASP A 209 -0.18 8.81 8.41
C ASP A 209 -0.59 8.59 6.94
N TYR A 210 -0.03 7.58 6.26
CA TYR A 210 -0.42 7.19 4.90
C TYR A 210 -1.85 6.63 4.85
N PHE A 211 -2.20 5.70 5.74
CA PHE A 211 -3.58 5.25 5.84
C PHE A 211 -4.51 6.37 6.32
N CYS A 212 -4.01 7.32 7.13
CA CYS A 212 -4.75 8.53 7.46
C CYS A 212 -5.13 9.35 6.25
N SER A 213 -4.15 9.67 5.40
CA SER A 213 -4.34 10.48 4.21
C SER A 213 -5.24 9.78 3.19
N MET A 214 -5.11 8.46 3.00
CA MET A 214 -6.00 7.71 2.11
C MET A 214 -7.44 7.65 2.61
N THR A 215 -7.63 7.50 3.92
CA THR A 215 -8.99 7.36 4.44
C THR A 215 -9.73 8.69 4.43
N THR A 216 -9.13 9.86 4.10
CA THR A 216 -9.62 11.26 4.30
C THR A 216 -11.03 11.66 3.85
N SER A 217 -11.89 10.76 3.40
CA SER A 217 -13.30 10.73 3.85
C SER A 217 -13.46 10.57 5.40
N ALA A 218 -12.40 10.21 6.11
CA ALA A 218 -12.26 9.92 7.54
C ALA A 218 -11.32 10.89 8.24
N GLN A 219 -10.91 11.96 7.55
CA GLN A 219 -10.36 13.16 8.18
C GLN A 219 -11.40 13.75 9.16
N VAL A 220 -12.69 13.59 8.82
CA VAL A 220 -13.83 13.77 9.73
C VAL A 220 -13.65 12.91 10.99
N CYS A 221 -13.33 11.62 10.84
CA CYS A 221 -13.26 10.66 11.95
C CYS A 221 -12.13 10.95 12.94
N ARG A 222 -10.96 11.46 12.51
CA ARG A 222 -9.83 11.72 13.43
C ARG A 222 -9.98 13.00 14.24
N CYS A 223 -10.46 14.08 13.62
CA CYS A 223 -10.87 15.28 14.36
C CYS A 223 -12.05 14.97 15.31
N PHE A 224 -13.01 14.15 14.86
CA PHE A 224 -14.15 13.75 15.67
C PHE A 224 -13.75 12.83 16.84
N CYS A 225 -12.92 11.80 16.61
CA CYS A 225 -12.48 10.87 17.67
C CYS A 225 -11.60 11.55 18.73
N ARG A 226 -10.71 12.46 18.33
CA ARG A 226 -9.84 13.17 19.28
C ARG A 226 -10.61 14.20 20.09
N ALA A 227 -11.53 14.94 19.45
CA ALA A 227 -12.45 15.85 20.13
C ALA A 227 -13.42 15.10 21.06
N ALA A 228 -13.96 13.95 20.62
CA ALA A 228 -14.86 13.11 21.42
C ALA A 228 -14.16 12.54 22.65
N ARG A 229 -12.92 12.03 22.54
CA ARG A 229 -12.14 11.53 23.69
C ARG A 229 -11.84 12.63 24.72
N LEU A 230 -11.49 13.83 24.27
CA LEU A 230 -11.24 14.98 25.16
C LEU A 230 -12.54 15.44 25.85
N SER A 231 -13.65 15.46 25.13
CA SER A 231 -14.97 15.79 25.67
C SER A 231 -15.44 14.76 26.71
N LEU A 232 -15.27 13.46 26.44
CA LEU A 232 -15.59 12.37 27.37
C LEU A 232 -14.73 12.40 28.65
N LYS A 233 -13.43 12.73 28.53
CA LYS A 233 -12.55 12.90 29.70
C LYS A 233 -12.99 14.09 30.55
N ASN A 234 -13.28 15.23 29.92
CA ASN A 234 -13.75 16.44 30.62
C ASN A 234 -15.11 16.22 31.31
N TRP A 235 -16.02 15.50 30.67
CA TRP A 235 -17.33 15.12 31.25
C TRP A 235 -17.18 14.14 32.43
N ARG A 236 -16.32 13.13 32.32
CA ARG A 236 -16.04 12.21 33.44
C ARG A 236 -15.38 12.92 34.63
N SER A 237 -14.54 13.93 34.39
CA SER A 237 -13.98 14.76 35.46
C SER A 237 -15.02 15.70 36.09
N SER A 238 -16.04 16.16 35.35
CA SER A 238 -17.10 17.00 35.91
C SER A 238 -18.16 16.23 36.71
N GLN A 239 -18.20 14.90 36.58
CA GLN A 239 -19.09 14.01 37.35
C GLN A 239 -18.55 13.64 38.74
N LYS A 240 -17.28 13.97 39.07
CA LYS A 240 -16.62 13.59 40.34
C LYS A 240 -16.96 14.47 41.56
N LYS A 241 -17.98 15.34 41.49
CA LYS A 241 -18.60 15.98 42.67
C LYS A 241 -20.11 16.14 42.47
N PRO A 242 -20.97 15.33 43.10
CA PRO A 242 -22.39 15.61 43.12
C PRO A 242 -22.75 16.33 44.43
N SER A 243 -23.19 17.59 44.33
CA SER A 243 -24.02 18.20 45.38
C SER A 243 -25.14 19.08 44.83
N SER A 244 -25.52 18.92 43.56
CA SER A 244 -26.78 19.43 42.96
C SER A 244 -26.84 19.12 41.44
N PRO A 245 -28.04 19.04 40.82
CA PRO A 245 -28.18 18.73 39.40
C PRO A 245 -27.68 19.91 38.53
N PRO A 246 -26.91 19.68 37.45
CA PRO A 246 -26.39 20.78 36.64
C PRO A 246 -27.44 21.25 35.65
N ALA A 247 -27.89 22.50 35.81
CA ALA A 247 -28.42 23.28 34.70
C ALA A 247 -27.23 23.66 33.80
N ILE A 248 -27.17 23.13 32.57
CA ILE A 248 -26.19 23.55 31.58
C ILE A 248 -26.52 25.01 31.21
N SER A 249 -25.74 25.98 31.71
CA SER A 249 -25.98 27.39 31.40
C SER A 249 -25.61 27.70 29.95
N ALA A 250 -26.42 28.53 29.29
CA ALA A 250 -26.23 28.96 27.90
C ALA A 250 -24.84 29.57 27.61
N SER A 251 -24.16 30.05 28.66
CA SER A 251 -22.78 30.52 28.66
C SER A 251 -21.78 29.45 28.19
N ALA A 252 -21.89 28.21 28.70
CA ALA A 252 -20.98 27.12 28.35
C ALA A 252 -21.13 26.68 26.87
N HIS A 253 -22.35 26.77 26.33
CA HIS A 253 -22.60 26.55 24.91
C HIS A 253 -21.96 27.63 24.01
N ARG A 254 -21.94 28.89 24.46
CA ARG A 254 -21.37 30.02 23.72
C ARG A 254 -19.85 29.91 23.61
N THR A 255 -19.17 29.59 24.71
CA THR A 255 -17.71 29.45 24.75
C THR A 255 -17.19 28.27 23.91
N LEU A 256 -17.95 27.17 23.87
CA LEU A 256 -17.64 26.03 22.99
C LEU A 256 -17.81 26.40 21.50
N ARG A 257 -18.83 27.20 21.17
CA ARG A 257 -19.11 27.66 19.80
C ARG A 257 -18.03 28.63 19.30
N GLU A 258 -17.55 29.54 20.14
CA GLU A 258 -16.47 30.48 19.82
C GLU A 258 -15.11 29.79 19.62
N LYS A 259 -14.79 28.80 20.47
CA LYS A 259 -13.58 27.98 20.31
C LYS A 259 -13.61 27.07 19.07
N PHE A 260 -14.80 26.68 18.62
CA PHE A 260 -14.97 25.94 17.37
C PHE A 260 -14.86 26.85 16.13
N SER A 261 -15.42 28.07 16.21
CA SER A 261 -15.37 29.08 15.14
C SER A 261 -13.95 29.51 14.80
N THR A 262 -13.13 29.78 15.82
CA THR A 262 -11.73 30.18 15.66
C THR A 262 -10.86 29.07 15.04
N ARG A 263 -11.18 27.80 15.28
CA ARG A 263 -10.50 26.66 14.63
C ARG A 263 -11.00 26.35 13.22
N ARG A 264 -12.24 26.78 12.88
CA ARG A 264 -12.84 26.66 11.54
C ARG A 264 -12.17 27.56 10.52
N ALA A 265 -11.67 28.72 10.94
CA ALA A 265 -10.94 29.66 10.09
C ALA A 265 -9.56 29.14 9.64
N ALA A 266 -8.99 28.13 10.31
CA ALA A 266 -7.69 27.56 10.01
C ALA A 266 -7.73 26.37 9.02
N ILE A 267 -8.89 26.10 8.40
CA ILE A 267 -9.11 24.95 7.52
C ILE A 267 -9.76 25.46 6.22
N SER A 268 -9.36 24.89 5.06
CA SER A 268 -9.89 25.24 3.73
C SER A 268 -11.43 25.39 3.71
N PRO A 269 -11.99 26.41 3.03
CA PRO A 269 -13.42 26.76 3.07
C PRO A 269 -14.37 25.65 2.61
N ILE A 270 -13.89 24.68 1.82
CA ILE A 270 -14.67 23.52 1.37
C ILE A 270 -14.95 22.56 2.55
N ILE A 271 -13.98 22.40 3.45
CA ILE A 271 -14.05 21.51 4.63
C ILE A 271 -14.94 22.13 5.71
N SER A 272 -14.97 23.47 5.80
CA SER A 272 -15.82 24.24 6.70
C SER A 272 -17.32 23.98 6.48
N ASN A 273 -17.76 23.81 5.23
CA ASN A 273 -19.18 23.65 4.91
C ASN A 273 -19.71 22.24 5.21
N GLN A 274 -18.90 21.19 4.99
CA GLN A 274 -19.30 19.81 5.28
C GLN A 274 -19.32 19.51 6.78
N CYS A 275 -18.35 20.03 7.55
CA CYS A 275 -18.35 19.92 9.02
C CYS A 275 -19.58 20.59 9.67
N SER A 276 -20.10 21.67 9.08
CA SER A 276 -21.30 22.36 9.57
C SER A 276 -22.56 21.49 9.47
N ARG A 277 -22.71 20.75 8.37
CA ARG A 277 -23.87 19.87 8.15
C ARG A 277 -23.87 18.67 9.09
N LEU A 278 -22.70 18.07 9.34
CA LEU A 278 -22.53 16.96 10.30
C LEU A 278 -22.72 17.38 11.77
N TRP A 279 -22.29 18.59 12.14
CA TRP A 279 -22.51 19.14 13.48
C TRP A 279 -24.00 19.38 13.77
N HIS A 280 -24.74 19.93 12.79
CA HIS A 280 -26.19 20.07 12.92
C HIS A 280 -26.88 18.72 13.05
N TYR A 281 -26.51 17.70 12.26
CA TYR A 281 -27.09 16.36 12.39
C TYR A 281 -26.83 15.72 13.76
N THR A 282 -25.60 15.78 14.27
CA THR A 282 -25.23 15.15 15.55
C THR A 282 -25.83 15.86 16.77
N MET A 283 -25.94 17.20 16.76
CA MET A 283 -26.62 17.93 17.84
C MET A 283 -28.15 17.72 17.80
N THR A 284 -28.76 17.59 16.62
CA THR A 284 -30.22 17.41 16.51
C THR A 284 -30.67 16.00 16.91
N LEU A 285 -29.82 14.99 16.74
CA LEU A 285 -30.08 13.59 17.14
C LEU A 285 -29.72 13.25 18.59
N PHE A 286 -28.78 13.97 19.23
CA PHE A 286 -28.42 13.71 20.63
C PHE A 286 -29.29 14.44 21.65
N ILE A 287 -29.97 15.52 21.27
CA ILE A 287 -30.82 16.32 22.17
C ILE A 287 -32.15 15.61 22.55
N PRO A 288 -32.80 14.76 21.73
CA PRO A 288 -34.06 14.12 22.13
C PRO A 288 -33.87 12.87 23.03
N ILE A 289 -32.73 12.18 22.96
CA ILE A 289 -32.52 10.91 23.70
C ILE A 289 -32.35 11.19 25.21
N GLY A 290 -31.78 12.34 25.57
CA GLY A 290 -31.66 12.77 26.98
C GLY A 290 -33.00 13.06 27.65
N ARG A 291 -34.03 13.47 26.88
CA ARG A 291 -35.37 13.77 27.44
C ARG A 291 -36.22 12.53 27.70
N LEU A 292 -36.04 11.45 26.92
CA LEU A 292 -36.83 10.22 27.09
C LEU A 292 -36.41 9.38 28.32
N VAL A 293 -35.13 9.40 28.69
CA VAL A 293 -34.60 8.61 29.82
C VAL A 293 -34.97 9.24 31.18
N LEU A 294 -35.13 10.57 31.24
CA LEU A 294 -35.55 11.27 32.46
C LEU A 294 -37.05 11.13 32.77
N SER A 295 -37.91 11.04 31.75
CA SER A 295 -39.36 10.87 31.94
C SER A 295 -39.72 9.50 32.54
N ARG A 296 -39.03 8.42 32.17
CA ARG A 296 -39.30 7.06 32.70
C ARG A 296 -38.82 6.84 34.14
N LYS A 297 -37.88 7.64 34.65
CA LYS A 297 -37.43 7.54 36.04
C LYS A 297 -38.34 8.29 37.02
N MET A 298 -39.06 9.31 36.59
CA MET A 298 -39.99 10.05 37.45
C MET A 298 -41.35 9.35 37.65
N GLN A 299 -41.75 8.45 36.74
CA GLN A 299 -43.00 7.65 36.89
C GLN A 299 -42.87 6.41 37.79
N LYS A 300 -41.67 6.09 38.30
CA LYS A 300 -41.45 4.96 39.22
C LYS A 300 -41.20 5.40 40.68
N ALA A 301 -41.43 6.66 41.00
CA ALA A 301 -41.18 7.25 42.32
C ALA A 301 -42.41 7.96 42.93
N THR A 302 -43.60 7.52 42.53
CA THR A 302 -44.92 7.79 43.13
C THR A 302 -45.71 6.49 43.09
#